data_AF-A0A2N1Q0W3-F1
#
_entry.id   AF-A0A2N1Q0W3-F1
#
_cell.length_a   1.000
_cell.length_b   1.000
_cell.length_c   1.000
_cell.angle_alpha   90.00
_cell.angle_beta   90.00
_cell.angle_gamma   90.00
#
_symmetry.space_group_name_H-M   'P 1'
#
loop_
_entity.id
_entity.type
_entity.pdbx_description
1 polymer ?
#
loop_
_entity_poly.entity_id
_entity_poly.type
_entity_poly.pdbx_seq_one_letter_code
_entity_poly.pdbx_strand_id
1 'polypeptide(L)'
;MKNILAFIMILALFVSAYVFGEELIELAIPNHDTISNSSELFMYGALIGYILFIVFVVVLQGEGHLRLKYYKPKTSKLMQQSYMLIAGVFIMYAFVAFDIQNAILMALAFMLVTALYDMLRDRLINGQEVNQFHPKKII
;
A
#
# COMPACT_ATOMS: atom_id res chain seq x y z
N MET A 1 13.11 -16.40 15.95
CA MET A 1 12.16 -16.20 17.07
C MET A 1 12.13 -14.76 17.59
N LYS A 2 13.28 -14.09 17.83
CA LYS A 2 13.32 -12.68 18.29
C LYS A 2 12.50 -11.69 17.43
N ASN A 3 12.53 -11.84 16.10
CA ASN A 3 11.82 -10.92 15.19
C ASN A 3 10.29 -11.11 15.18
N ILE A 4 9.81 -12.31 15.48
CA ILE A 4 8.37 -12.61 15.55
C ILE A 4 7.77 -11.95 16.79
N LEU A 5 8.50 -11.95 17.90
CA LEU A 5 8.06 -11.32 19.15
C LEU A 5 7.99 -9.79 19.03
N ALA A 6 8.93 -9.17 18.31
CA ALA A 6 8.88 -7.76 17.96
C ALA A 6 7.68 -7.42 17.05
N PHE A 7 7.41 -8.27 16.06
CA PHE A 7 6.26 -8.12 15.17
C PHE A 7 4.93 -8.23 15.93
N ILE A 8 4.79 -9.18 16.84
CA ILE A 8 3.61 -9.34 17.69
C ILE A 8 3.42 -8.14 18.64
N MET A 9 4.50 -7.61 19.22
CA MET A 9 4.41 -6.41 20.05
C MET A 9 3.96 -5.18 19.26
N ILE A 10 4.47 -5.00 18.04
CA ILE A 10 4.04 -3.90 17.16
C ILE A 10 2.56 -4.06 16.84
N LEU A 11 2.11 -5.27 16.47
CA LEU A 11 0.70 -5.58 16.23
C LEU A 11 -0.17 -5.31 17.46
N ALA A 12 0.26 -5.72 18.64
CA ALA A 12 -0.47 -5.49 19.89
C ALA A 12 -0.59 -4.01 20.22
N LEU A 13 0.45 -3.22 19.93
CA LEU A 13 0.44 -1.76 20.13
C LEU A 13 -0.53 -1.07 19.17
N PHE A 14 -0.58 -1.52 17.91
CA PHE A 14 -1.58 -1.05 16.94
C PHE A 14 -3.01 -1.43 17.36
N VAL A 15 -3.23 -2.64 17.86
CA VAL A 15 -4.54 -3.09 18.36
C VAL A 15 -4.95 -2.31 19.62
N SER A 16 -4.02 -2.00 20.53
CA SER A 16 -4.34 -1.17 21.69
C SER A 16 -4.67 0.28 21.30
N ALA A 17 -3.94 0.85 20.34
CA ALA A 17 -4.25 2.18 19.83
C ALA A 17 -5.62 2.20 19.11
N TYR A 18 -5.99 1.10 18.46
CA TYR A 18 -7.30 0.89 17.82
C TYR A 18 -8.43 0.85 18.86
N VAL A 19 -8.28 0.10 19.96
CA VAL A 19 -9.34 -0.05 20.97
C VAL A 19 -9.50 1.21 21.83
N PHE A 20 -8.40 1.83 22.24
CA PHE A 20 -8.43 2.95 23.20
C PHE A 20 -8.44 4.34 22.54
N GLY A 21 -8.29 4.41 21.21
CA GLY A 21 -8.27 5.67 20.48
C GLY A 21 -9.61 6.41 20.53
N GLU A 22 -10.72 5.67 20.45
CA GLU A 22 -12.08 6.24 20.45
C GLU A 22 -12.43 6.84 21.82
N GLU A 23 -12.15 6.13 22.91
CA GLU A 23 -12.41 6.61 24.29
C GLU A 23 -11.59 7.87 24.63
N LEU A 24 -10.36 7.99 24.14
CA LEU A 24 -9.51 9.17 24.37
C LEU A 24 -10.00 10.43 23.64
N ILE A 25 -10.65 10.26 22.48
CA ILE A 25 -11.20 11.36 21.70
C ILE A 25 -12.48 11.90 22.36
N GLU A 26 -13.32 11.01 22.90
CA GLU A 26 -14.53 11.39 23.65
C GLU A 26 -14.21 12.11 24.96
N LEU A 27 -13.11 11.76 25.63
CA LEU A 27 -12.72 12.38 26.91
C LEU A 27 -12.14 13.80 26.76
N ALA A 28 -11.60 14.15 25.60
CA ALA A 28 -10.83 15.39 25.40
C ALA A 28 -11.67 16.59 24.92
N ILE A 29 -12.89 16.39 24.40
CA ILE A 29 -13.68 17.47 23.78
C ILE A 29 -15.15 17.35 24.23
N PRO A 30 -15.68 18.27 25.05
CA PRO A 30 -17.00 18.10 25.68
C PRO A 30 -18.20 18.74 24.93
N ASN A 31 -18.03 19.23 23.69
CA ASN A 31 -19.12 19.91 22.95
C ASN A 31 -19.62 19.11 21.74
N HIS A 32 -20.76 18.43 21.90
CA HIS A 32 -21.35 17.52 20.90
C HIS A 32 -21.62 18.15 19.51
N ASP A 33 -22.01 19.43 19.41
CA ASP A 33 -22.33 20.05 18.11
C ASP A 33 -21.08 20.41 17.27
N THR A 34 -19.99 20.84 17.94
CA THR A 34 -18.69 21.04 17.27
C THR A 34 -17.98 19.73 16.97
N ILE A 35 -18.25 18.67 17.74
CA ILE A 35 -17.65 17.34 17.54
C ILE A 35 -18.19 16.70 16.27
N SER A 36 -19.49 16.81 15.95
CA SER A 36 -20.04 16.26 14.70
C SER A 36 -19.30 16.82 13.48
N ASN A 37 -19.20 18.15 13.36
CA ASN A 37 -18.51 18.79 12.25
C ASN A 37 -17.00 18.51 12.22
N SER A 38 -16.35 18.42 13.39
CA SER A 38 -14.93 18.08 13.48
C SER A 38 -14.66 16.62 13.12
N SER A 39 -15.55 15.70 13.49
CA SER A 39 -15.44 14.27 13.20
C SER A 39 -15.63 13.98 11.71
N GLU A 40 -16.58 14.66 11.06
CA GLU A 40 -16.78 14.58 9.61
C GLU A 40 -15.57 15.14 8.85
N LEU A 41 -15.02 16.28 9.29
CA LEU A 41 -13.84 16.87 8.68
C LEU A 41 -12.63 15.92 8.78
N PHE A 42 -12.45 15.26 9.93
CA PHE A 42 -11.41 14.25 10.12
C PHE A 42 -11.60 13.04 9.20
N MET A 43 -12.84 12.55 9.08
CA MET A 43 -13.19 11.45 8.19
C MET A 43 -12.92 11.78 6.71
N TYR A 44 -13.33 12.96 6.25
CA TYR A 44 -13.01 13.41 4.88
C TYR A 44 -11.51 13.60 4.66
N GLY A 45 -10.79 14.14 5.65
CA GLY A 45 -9.34 14.26 5.62
C GLY A 45 -8.66 12.89 5.49
N ALA A 46 -9.10 11.90 6.27
CA ALA A 46 -8.60 10.54 6.20
C ALA A 46 -8.91 9.87 4.85
N LEU A 47 -10.10 10.09 4.30
CA LEU A 47 -10.50 9.56 2.99
C LEU A 47 -9.63 10.12 1.88
N ILE A 48 -9.44 11.44 1.84
CA ILE A 48 -8.57 12.11 0.86
C ILE A 48 -7.13 11.61 1.03
N GLY A 49 -6.64 11.53 2.27
CA GLY A 49 -5.30 11.04 2.59
C GLY A 49 -5.08 9.60 2.11
N TYR A 50 -6.05 8.72 2.30
CA TYR A 50 -6.00 7.33 1.83
C TYR A 50 -5.94 7.23 0.29
N ILE A 51 -6.75 8.00 -0.42
CA ILE A 51 -6.73 8.01 -1.90
C ILE A 51 -5.38 8.55 -2.40
N LEU A 52 -4.91 9.66 -1.84
CA LEU A 52 -3.62 10.25 -2.21
C LEU A 52 -2.46 9.30 -1.91
N PHE A 53 -2.51 8.58 -0.81
CA PHE A 53 -1.52 7.56 -0.44
C PHE A 53 -1.43 6.48 -1.52
N ILE A 54 -2.56 5.91 -1.95
CA ILE A 54 -2.56 4.88 -3.01
C ILE A 54 -1.98 5.44 -4.31
N VAL A 55 -2.46 6.61 -4.74
CA VAL A 55 -1.99 7.25 -5.98
C VAL A 55 -0.49 7.51 -5.93
N PHE A 56 0.02 8.00 -4.80
CA PHE A 56 1.44 8.28 -4.60
C PHE A 56 2.29 7.01 -4.74
N VAL A 57 1.89 5.91 -4.08
CA VAL A 57 2.59 4.62 -4.18
C VAL A 57 2.54 4.07 -5.61
N VAL A 58 1.43 4.26 -6.33
CA VAL A 58 1.33 3.86 -7.74
C VAL A 58 2.28 4.64 -8.63
N VAL A 59 2.42 5.95 -8.39
CA VAL A 59 3.38 6.80 -9.12
C VAL A 59 4.82 6.35 -8.86
N LEU A 60 5.18 6.04 -7.60
CA LEU A 60 6.51 5.53 -7.26
C LEU A 60 6.85 4.21 -7.97
N GLN A 61 5.86 3.32 -8.13
CA GLN A 61 6.02 2.07 -8.90
C GLN A 61 6.30 2.29 -10.39
N GLY A 62 5.94 3.47 -10.93
CA GLY A 62 6.13 3.81 -12.34
C GLY A 62 7.59 3.74 -12.80
N GLU A 63 8.54 4.18 -11.96
CA GLU A 63 9.96 4.15 -12.30
C GLU A 63 10.49 2.72 -12.45
N GLY A 64 10.09 1.82 -11.57
CA GLY A 64 10.47 0.42 -11.64
C GLY A 64 9.88 -0.29 -12.87
N HIS A 65 8.68 0.09 -13.28
CA HIS A 65 8.09 -0.41 -14.52
C HIS A 65 8.84 0.02 -15.78
N LEU A 66 9.35 1.26 -15.84
CA LEU A 66 10.15 1.72 -16.98
C LEU A 66 11.40 0.85 -17.16
N ARG A 67 12.05 0.45 -16.05
CA ARG A 67 13.20 -0.47 -16.08
C ARG A 67 12.80 -1.85 -16.60
N LEU A 68 11.71 -2.43 -16.10
CA LEU A 68 11.24 -3.75 -16.55
C LEU A 68 10.80 -3.74 -18.03
N LYS A 69 10.20 -2.64 -18.50
CA LYS A 69 9.76 -2.47 -19.89
C LYS A 69 10.90 -2.57 -20.89
N TYR A 70 12.11 -2.13 -20.50
CA TYR A 70 13.31 -2.24 -21.32
C TYR A 70 13.71 -3.71 -21.57
N TYR A 71 13.70 -4.53 -20.51
CA TYR A 71 14.11 -5.94 -20.61
C TYR A 71 13.00 -6.87 -21.13
N LYS A 72 11.76 -6.71 -20.64
CA LYS A 72 10.63 -7.57 -21.03
C LYS A 72 9.34 -6.76 -21.19
N PRO A 73 9.06 -6.22 -22.40
CA PRO A 73 7.96 -5.30 -22.63
C PRO A 73 6.58 -5.94 -22.47
N LYS A 74 6.42 -7.23 -22.83
CA LYS A 74 5.13 -7.94 -22.69
C LYS A 74 4.77 -8.20 -21.23
N THR A 75 5.70 -8.72 -20.42
CA THR A 75 5.46 -8.98 -18.99
C THR A 75 5.34 -7.69 -18.19
N SER A 76 6.09 -6.65 -18.56
CA SER A 76 5.96 -5.32 -17.94
C SER A 76 4.55 -4.74 -18.12
N LYS A 77 3.98 -4.82 -19.34
CA LYS A 77 2.61 -4.35 -19.58
C LYS A 77 1.59 -5.10 -18.72
N LEU A 78 1.73 -6.42 -18.61
CA LEU A 78 0.80 -7.24 -17.83
C LEU A 78 0.90 -6.97 -16.32
N MET A 79 2.12 -6.84 -15.78
CA MET A 79 2.33 -6.42 -14.38
C MET A 79 1.76 -5.03 -14.13
N GLN A 80 1.97 -4.08 -15.03
CA GLN A 80 1.45 -2.73 -14.87
C GLN A 80 -0.08 -2.70 -14.89
N GLN A 81 -0.72 -3.43 -15.81
CA GLN A 81 -2.18 -3.50 -15.90
C GLN A 81 -2.79 -4.16 -14.67
N SER A 82 -2.22 -5.28 -14.21
CA SER A 82 -2.69 -5.96 -12.99
C SER A 82 -2.49 -5.12 -11.75
N TYR A 83 -1.37 -4.40 -11.63
CA TYR A 83 -1.14 -3.48 -10.52
C TYR A 83 -2.10 -2.28 -10.53
N MET A 84 -2.38 -1.68 -11.70
CA MET A 84 -3.39 -0.63 -11.83
C MET A 84 -4.80 -1.12 -11.46
N LEU A 85 -5.15 -2.34 -11.85
CA LEU A 85 -6.45 -2.94 -11.51
C LEU A 85 -6.57 -3.10 -10.00
N ILE A 86 -5.54 -3.65 -9.35
CA ILE A 86 -5.50 -3.79 -7.89
C ILE A 86 -5.63 -2.42 -7.22
N ALA A 87 -4.84 -1.42 -7.62
CA ALA A 87 -4.93 -0.07 -7.07
C ALA A 87 -6.35 0.52 -7.24
N GLY A 88 -7.00 0.28 -8.39
CA GLY A 88 -8.38 0.67 -8.62
C GLY A 88 -9.37 0.03 -7.63
N VAL A 89 -9.20 -1.24 -7.28
CA VAL A 89 -10.01 -1.92 -6.25
C VAL A 89 -9.80 -1.28 -4.87
N PHE A 90 -8.56 -0.98 -4.50
CA PHE A 90 -8.25 -0.34 -3.22
C PHE A 90 -8.80 1.11 -3.15
N ILE A 91 -8.83 1.84 -4.25
CA ILE A 91 -9.47 3.16 -4.32
C ILE A 91 -10.99 3.02 -4.23
N MET A 92 -11.59 2.05 -4.93
CA MET A 92 -13.04 1.82 -4.91
C MET A 92 -13.56 1.56 -3.50
N TYR A 93 -12.78 0.88 -2.67
CA TYR A 93 -13.10 0.68 -1.25
C TYR A 93 -13.43 2.00 -0.52
N ALA A 94 -12.71 3.09 -0.82
CA ALA A 94 -12.93 4.40 -0.20
C ALA A 94 -14.30 5.03 -0.52
N PHE A 95 -15.01 4.54 -1.54
CA PHE A 95 -16.32 5.06 -1.93
C PHE A 95 -17.49 4.18 -1.47
N VAL A 96 -17.23 2.94 -1.06
CA VAL A 96 -18.29 1.97 -0.73
C VAL A 96 -18.51 1.84 0.77
N ALA A 97 -17.43 1.69 1.54
CA ALA A 97 -17.50 1.39 2.96
C ALA A 97 -16.26 1.94 3.69
N PHE A 98 -15.97 3.23 3.48
CA PHE A 98 -14.83 3.87 4.12
C PHE A 98 -15.04 3.96 5.61
N ASP A 99 -14.13 3.32 6.33
CA ASP A 99 -13.98 3.41 7.77
C ASP A 99 -12.49 3.60 8.04
N ILE A 100 -12.13 4.46 8.98
CA ILE A 100 -10.72 4.83 9.22
C ILE A 100 -9.90 3.60 9.60
N GLN A 101 -10.46 2.71 10.41
CA GLN A 101 -9.73 1.57 10.92
C GLN A 101 -9.49 0.54 9.79
N ASN A 102 -10.54 0.25 9.02
CA ASN A 102 -10.42 -0.61 7.85
C ASN A 102 -9.55 0.01 6.75
N ALA A 103 -9.57 1.33 6.58
CA ALA A 103 -8.70 2.04 5.64
C ALA A 103 -7.22 1.86 5.98
N ILE A 104 -6.86 1.86 7.28
CA ILE A 104 -5.48 1.55 7.71
C ILE A 104 -5.11 0.11 7.35
N LEU A 105 -5.98 -0.86 7.64
CA LEU A 105 -5.74 -2.26 7.27
C LEU A 105 -5.60 -2.45 5.75
N MET A 106 -6.45 -1.79 4.98
CA MET A 106 -6.40 -1.80 3.51
C MET A 106 -5.13 -1.12 2.99
N ALA A 107 -4.69 -0.02 3.59
CA ALA A 107 -3.42 0.62 3.24
C ALA A 107 -2.22 -0.30 3.52
N LEU A 108 -2.20 -1.00 4.65
CA LEU A 108 -1.17 -2.00 4.98
C LEU A 108 -1.19 -3.17 3.99
N ALA A 109 -2.37 -3.69 3.67
CA ALA A 109 -2.53 -4.75 2.68
C ALA A 109 -2.05 -4.30 1.30
N PHE A 110 -2.35 -3.07 0.90
CA PHE A 110 -1.88 -2.48 -0.35
C PHE A 110 -0.35 -2.34 -0.39
N MET A 111 0.27 -1.91 0.71
CA MET A 111 1.73 -1.88 0.81
C MET A 111 2.35 -3.27 0.70
N LEU A 112 1.75 -4.28 1.31
CA LEU A 112 2.22 -5.66 1.21
C LEU A 112 2.12 -6.17 -0.24
N VAL A 113 1.02 -5.91 -0.94
CA VAL A 113 0.88 -6.25 -2.36
C VAL A 113 1.92 -5.51 -3.19
N THR A 114 2.14 -4.22 -2.93
CA THR A 114 3.17 -3.42 -3.61
C THR A 114 4.57 -4.01 -3.42
N ALA A 115 4.91 -4.42 -2.20
CA ALA A 115 6.20 -5.07 -1.91
C ALA A 115 6.36 -6.42 -2.64
N LEU A 116 5.27 -7.20 -2.76
CA LEU A 116 5.28 -8.44 -3.56
C LEU A 116 5.53 -8.15 -5.04
N TYR A 117 4.92 -7.09 -5.58
CA TYR A 117 5.16 -6.65 -6.96
C TYR A 117 6.61 -6.22 -7.18
N ASP A 118 7.19 -5.48 -6.24
CA ASP A 118 8.61 -5.12 -6.28
C ASP A 118 9.51 -6.36 -6.28
N MET A 119 9.26 -7.31 -5.36
CA MET A 119 10.03 -8.55 -5.28
C MET A 119 9.91 -9.39 -6.57
N LEU A 120 8.71 -9.50 -7.14
CA LEU A 120 8.49 -10.21 -8.41
C LEU A 120 9.22 -9.51 -9.57
N ARG A 121 9.15 -8.18 -9.62
CA ARG A 121 9.87 -7.38 -10.63
C ARG A 121 11.37 -7.60 -10.54
N ASP A 122 11.94 -7.51 -9.35
CA ASP A 122 13.38 -7.64 -9.15
C ASP A 122 13.86 -9.05 -9.51
N ARG A 123 13.07 -10.09 -9.18
CA ARG A 123 13.33 -11.46 -9.62
C ARG A 123 13.30 -11.61 -11.15
N LEU A 124 12.40 -10.89 -11.84
CA LEU A 124 12.32 -10.91 -13.30
C LEU A 124 13.51 -10.20 -13.97
N ILE A 125 14.05 -9.16 -13.33
CA ILE A 125 15.23 -8.41 -13.80
C ILE A 125 16.51 -9.23 -13.56
N ASN A 126 16.73 -9.71 -12.32
CA ASN A 126 17.95 -10.44 -11.94
C ASN A 126 18.14 -11.77 -12.68
N GLY A 127 17.04 -12.41 -13.12
CA GLY A 127 17.11 -13.60 -13.96
C GLY A 127 17.75 -13.37 -15.34
N GLN A 128 18.02 -12.13 -15.75
CA GLN A 128 18.62 -11.78 -17.04
C GLN A 128 20.09 -11.35 -16.93
N GLU A 129 20.53 -10.75 -15.83
CA GLU A 129 21.95 -10.37 -15.64
C GLU A 129 22.87 -11.59 -15.64
N VAL A 130 22.40 -12.74 -15.12
CA VAL A 130 23.15 -14.01 -15.15
C VAL A 130 23.39 -14.51 -16.60
N ASN A 131 22.51 -14.16 -17.54
CA ASN A 131 22.59 -14.63 -18.93
C ASN A 131 23.45 -13.73 -19.84
N GLN A 132 23.94 -12.59 -19.36
CA GLN A 132 24.84 -11.71 -20.12
C GLN A 132 26.32 -12.15 -20.06
N PHE A 133 26.69 -13.03 -19.13
CA PHE A 133 28.08 -13.53 -19.01
C PHE A 133 28.43 -14.68 -19.96
N HIS A 134 27.46 -15.24 -20.69
CA HIS A 134 27.74 -16.18 -21.77
C HIS A 134 27.55 -15.49 -23.12
N PRO A 135 28.62 -14.93 -23.73
CA PRO A 135 28.54 -14.51 -25.12
C PRO A 135 28.15 -15.73 -25.96
N LYS A 136 27.00 -15.63 -26.64
CA LYS A 136 26.61 -16.60 -27.67
C LYS A 136 27.77 -16.70 -28.66
N LYS A 137 28.39 -17.87 -28.76
CA LYS A 137 29.29 -18.19 -29.86
C LYS A 137 28.51 -17.99 -31.16
N ILE A 138 28.93 -17.03 -31.96
CA ILE A 138 28.59 -16.95 -33.37
C ILE A 138 29.34 -18.12 -34.02
N ILE A 139 28.59 -19.11 -34.53
CA ILE A 139 29.07 -20.14 -35.47
C ILE A 139 28.46 -19.80 -36.82
#